data_AF-A0A2V9CCR3-F1
#
_entry.id   AF-A0A2V9CCR3-F1
#
_cell.length_a   1.000
_cell.length_b   1.000
_cell.length_c   1.000
_cell.angle_alpha   90.00
_cell.angle_beta   90.00
_cell.angle_gamma   90.00
#
_symmetry.space_group_name_H-M   'P 1'
#
loop_
_entity.id
_entity.type
_entity.pdbx_description
1 polymer ?
#
loop_
_entity_poly.entity_id
_entity_poly.type
_entity_poly.pdbx_seq_one_letter_code
_entity_poly.pdbx_strand_id
1 'polypeptide(L)' 'LQGRLPLQTLRADIDFGFAQAYTTYGVIGVKCWIYQGEKIPERGLAVTKQPGLGAE' A
#
# COMPACT_ATOMS: atom_id res chain seq x y z
N LEU A 1 2.26 -22.84 3.33
CA LEU A 1 2.07 -21.37 3.29
C LEU A 1 2.98 -20.81 2.20
N GLN A 2 2.47 -20.47 1.02
CA GLN A 2 3.23 -19.70 0.04
C GLN A 2 2.37 -18.52 -0.43
N GLY A 3 2.75 -17.32 -0.01
CA GLY A 3 2.29 -16.06 -0.61
C GLY A 3 3.27 -15.64 -1.69
N ARG A 4 2.78 -14.98 -2.75
CA ARG A 4 3.63 -14.40 -3.80
C ARG A 4 4.12 -13.01 -3.37
N LEU A 5 5.43 -12.77 -3.41
CA LEU A 5 6.03 -11.44 -3.19
C LEU A 5 6.92 -11.08 -4.40
N PRO A 6 6.33 -10.52 -5.47
CA PRO A 6 7.07 -10.20 -6.69
C PRO A 6 7.88 -8.89 -6.53
N LEU A 7 9.09 -8.97 -5.96
CA LEU A 7 9.94 -7.80 -5.66
C LEU A 7 10.49 -7.08 -6.91
N GLN A 8 10.55 -7.77 -8.05
CA GLN A 8 11.08 -7.21 -9.30
C GLN A 8 9.99 -6.52 -10.15
N THR A 9 8.72 -6.69 -9.78
CA THR A 9 7.57 -6.19 -10.57
C THR A 9 7.16 -4.80 -10.08
N LEU A 10 7.56 -3.75 -10.80
CA LEU A 10 7.28 -2.35 -10.41
C LEU A 10 5.79 -1.99 -10.30
N ARG A 11 4.91 -2.70 -11.02
CA ARG A 11 3.45 -2.51 -10.95
C ARG A 11 2.81 -3.20 -9.74
N ALA A 12 3.56 -4.01 -8.99
CA ALA A 12 3.07 -4.62 -7.78
C ALA A 12 2.87 -3.56 -6.71
N ASP A 13 1.70 -3.54 -6.07
CA ASP A 13 1.46 -2.73 -4.88
C ASP A 13 2.03 -3.46 -3.67
N ILE A 14 3.18 -3.00 -3.19
CA ILE A 14 3.90 -3.59 -2.07
C ILE A 14 4.15 -2.51 -1.04
N ASP A 15 3.63 -2.71 0.18
CA ASP A 15 4.01 -1.91 1.33
C ASP A 15 5.18 -2.54 2.06
N PHE A 16 6.12 -1.68 2.45
CA PHE A 16 7.27 -2.05 3.25
C PHE A 16 7.20 -1.36 4.61
N GLY A 17 7.32 -2.15 5.67
CA GLY A 17 7.39 -1.66 7.05
C GLY A 17 8.68 -2.16 7.72
N PHE A 18 9.29 -1.28 8.51
CA PHE A 18 10.40 -1.61 9.38
C PHE A 18 10.09 -1.18 10.81
N ALA A 19 10.32 -2.08 11.77
CA ALA A 19 10.16 -1.81 13.18
C ALA A 19 11.31 -2.42 13.98
N GLN A 20 11.68 -1.79 15.09
CA GLN A 20 12.70 -2.29 16.02
C GLN A 20 12.03 -2.66 17.34
N ALA A 21 12.24 -3.89 17.78
CA ALA A 21 11.81 -4.36 19.09
C ALA A 21 12.98 -4.27 20.07
N TYR A 22 12.81 -3.46 21.12
CA TYR A 22 13.78 -3.34 22.21
C TYR A 22 13.49 -4.42 23.25
N THR A 23 14.43 -5.35 23.40
CA THR A 23 14.34 -6.46 24.34
C THR A 23 15.45 -6.36 25.38
N THR A 24 15.32 -7.12 26.47
CA THR A 24 16.29 -7.14 27.58
C THR A 24 17.73 -7.42 27.14
N TYR A 25 17.90 -8.20 26.07
CA TYR A 25 19.21 -8.61 25.56
C TYR A 25 19.68 -7.84 24.32
N GLY A 26 18.90 -6.85 23.86
CA GLY A 26 19.26 -6.03 22.70
C GLY A 26 18.08 -5.67 21.81
N VAL A 27 18.40 -5.28 20.57
CA VAL A 27 17.42 -4.79 19.60
C VAL A 27 17.22 -5.79 18.47
N ILE A 28 15.97 -6.16 18.20
CA ILE A 28 15.60 -7.03 17.08
C ILE A 28 14.94 -6.18 16.00
N GLY A 29 15.52 -6.19 14.80
CA GLY A 29 14.93 -5.53 13.63
C GLY A 29 13.95 -6.44 12.90
N VAL A 30 12.70 -5.98 12.74
CA VAL A 30 11.65 -6.68 12.00
C VAL A 30 11.38 -5.93 10.69
N LYS A 31 11.48 -6.64 9.57
CA LYS A 31 11.14 -6.16 8.24
C LYS A 31 9.92 -6.92 7.73
N CYS A 32 8.89 -6.20 7.32
CA CYS A 32 7.65 -6.76 6.80
C CYS A 32 7.34 -6.21 5.41
N TRP A 33 6.88 -7.10 4.54
CA TRP A 33 6.38 -6.75 3.21
C TRP A 33 4.96 -7.26 3.08
N ILE A 34 4.05 -6.40 2.61
CA ILE A 34 2.64 -6.73 2.36
C ILE A 34 2.37 -6.52 0.88
N TYR A 35 2.04 -7.60 0.17
CA TYR A 35 1.64 -7.54 -1.24
C TYR A 35 0.12 -7.38 -1.33
N GLN A 36 -0.35 -6.22 -1.79
CA GLN A 36 -1.78 -5.92 -1.91
C GLN A 36 -2.36 -6.21 -3.30
N GLY A 37 -1.52 -6.50 -4.30
CA GLY A 37 -1.97 -6.79 -5.67
C GLY A 37 -1.15 -6.06 -6.73
N GLU A 38 -1.75 -5.78 -7.88
CA GLU A 38 -1.15 -4.92 -8.92
C GLU A 38 -1.88 -3.58 -8.95
N LYS A 39 -1.14 -2.46 -9.02
CA LYS A 39 -1.75 -1.14 -9.24
C LYS A 39 -2.24 -1.06 -10.68
N ILE A 40 -3.55 -1.18 -10.88
CA ILE A 40 -4.20 -0.89 -12.16
C ILE A 40 -4.42 0.62 -12.18
N PRO A 41 -3.77 1.38 -13.08
CA PRO A 41 -4.03 2.81 -13.17
C PRO A 41 -5.45 3.02 -13.67
N GLU A 42 -6.36 3.44 -12.78
CA GLU A 42 -7.72 3.83 -13.14
C GLU A 42 -7.67 5.16 -13.91
N ARG A 43 -7.41 5.10 -15.21
CA ARG A 43 -7.39 6.28 -16.08
C ARG A 43 -8.81 6.70 -16.48
N GLY A 44 -9.70 7.07 -15.56
CA GLY A 44 -10.93 7.70 -16.08
C GLY A 44 -12.14 8.06 -15.26
N LEU A 45 -12.16 8.05 -13.92
CA LEU A 45 -13.36 8.52 -13.21
C LEU A 45 -13.02 9.41 -12.02
N ALA A 46 -12.27 10.49 -12.28
CA ALA A 46 -12.43 11.70 -11.48
C ALA A 46 -13.81 12.31 -11.81
N VAL A 47 -14.87 11.78 -11.19
CA VAL A 47 -16.16 12.48 -11.13
C VAL A 47 -15.92 13.76 -10.36
N THR A 48 -15.78 14.85 -11.11
CA THR A 48 -15.94 16.22 -10.62
C THR A 48 -17.25 16.31 -9.87
N LYS A 49 -17.20 16.34 -8.53
CA LYS A 49 -18.31 16.87 -7.75
C LYS A 49 -18.37 18.37 -8.05
N GLN A 50 -19.19 18.75 -9.03
CA GLN A 50 -19.55 20.15 -9.27
C GLN A 50 -20.23 20.69 -8.01
N PRO A 51 -19.72 21.77 -7.39
CA PRO A 51 -20.50 22.52 -6.41
C PRO A 51 -21.28 23.62 -7.13
N GLY A 52 -22.62 23.48 -7.16
CA GLY A 52 -23.56 24.59 -7.31
C GLY A 52 -24.57 24.50 -8.47
N LEU A 53 -25.87 24.45 -8.13
CA LEU A 53 -26.91 25.44 -8.47
C LEU A 53 -28.32 24.82 -8.63
N GLY A 54 -29.31 25.41 -7.95
CA GLY A 54 -30.77 25.15 -8.04
C GLY A 54 -31.33 24.64 -6.71
N ALA A 55 -31.80 25.47 -5.77
CA ALA A 55 -33.08 26.21 -5.81
C ALA A 55 -34.25 25.30 -6.19
N GLU A 56 -34.86 24.66 -5.19
CA GLU A 56 -36.29 24.62 -4.89
C GLU A 56 -36.47 24.33 -3.40
#